data_AF-A0A2L0EU13-F1
#
_entry.id   AF-A0A2L0EU13-F1
#
_cell.length_a   1.000
_cell.length_b   1.000
_cell.length_c   1.000
_cell.angle_alpha   90.00
_cell.angle_beta   90.00
_cell.angle_gamma   90.00
#
_symmetry.space_group_name_H-M   'P 1'
#
loop_
_entity.id
_entity.type
_entity.pdbx_description
1 polymer ?
#
loop_
_entity_poly.entity_id
_entity_poly.type
_entity_poly.pdbx_seq_one_letter_code
_entity_poly.pdbx_strand_id
1 'polypeptide(L)'
;MEHSPNLAAFVLAVAALSTSACVAPLDPEEETEGSASQAIHAHNALTSNALTSNALTSNALTSNALTSNALTSNALTSNALTADALHDPAARTLLRYVVGCALPAGERFTVDLDGTTFAFHGELGLAQGWGKEGGACDKECRTWVSGCVIARVNYLGERVSISVRGDRAELQADKAERREYHTQEATYYGDIFSAEPHYHACLPRHAWAIPRVCGPSTETCAIEIAGRCDEVCEAPRRDGSFPNCRATFRTRSGERHVRRAPYHGSITVFLR
;
A
#
# COMPACT_ATOMS: atom_id res chain seq x y z
N MET A 1 85.51 27.05 -24.60
CA MET A 1 85.29 25.92 -23.67
C MET A 1 83.78 25.70 -23.62
N GLU A 2 83.24 25.04 -24.64
CA GLU A 2 82.94 23.59 -24.63
C GLU A 2 81.78 23.24 -23.71
N HIS A 3 80.55 23.22 -24.24
CA HIS A 3 79.82 22.00 -24.64
C HIS A 3 78.33 22.32 -24.81
N SER A 4 77.77 21.87 -25.93
CA SER A 4 76.34 21.82 -26.24
C SER A 4 75.66 20.61 -25.52
N PRO A 5 74.39 20.26 -25.81
CA PRO A 5 73.23 20.59 -24.99
C PRO A 5 72.49 19.31 -24.52
N ASN A 6 71.45 19.43 -23.68
CA ASN A 6 70.40 18.39 -23.62
C ASN A 6 69.05 18.96 -23.16
N LEU A 7 68.16 19.04 -24.16
CA LEU A 7 66.76 18.59 -24.19
C LEU A 7 65.69 19.13 -23.22
N ALA A 8 64.59 19.50 -23.89
CA ALA A 8 63.18 19.49 -23.49
C ALA A 8 62.68 20.70 -22.68
N ALA A 9 62.18 21.75 -23.34
CA ALA A 9 60.82 21.89 -23.90
C ALA A 9 59.79 22.28 -22.84
N PHE A 10 59.57 23.60 -22.69
CA PHE A 10 58.42 24.16 -21.99
C PHE A 10 58.16 25.58 -22.49
N VAL A 11 57.28 25.76 -23.48
CA VAL A 11 56.65 27.07 -23.76
C VAL A 11 55.19 26.87 -24.18
N LEU A 12 54.33 27.58 -23.44
CA LEU A 12 52.90 27.76 -23.61
C LEU A 12 52.44 28.07 -25.04
N ALA A 13 51.26 27.57 -25.39
CA ALA A 13 50.36 28.25 -26.31
C ALA A 13 48.91 28.10 -25.83
N VAL A 14 48.35 29.22 -25.38
CA VAL A 14 46.93 29.46 -25.11
C VAL A 14 46.20 29.54 -26.44
N ALA A 15 45.08 28.83 -26.60
CA ALA A 15 44.12 29.13 -27.66
C ALA A 15 42.69 28.72 -27.31
N ALA A 16 41.86 29.77 -27.20
CA ALA A 16 40.47 29.89 -27.61
C ALA A 16 39.37 29.06 -26.92
N LEU A 17 38.57 29.79 -26.11
CA LEU A 17 37.22 29.43 -25.72
C LEU A 17 36.34 29.26 -26.96
N SER A 18 35.64 28.12 -27.03
CA SER A 18 34.47 27.91 -27.88
C SER A 18 33.33 27.47 -26.97
N THR A 19 32.30 28.29 -26.87
CA THR A 19 31.07 27.99 -26.11
C THR A 19 30.26 26.91 -26.83
N SER A 20 30.23 25.69 -26.30
CA SER A 20 29.22 24.69 -26.67
C SER A 20 28.17 24.61 -25.56
N ALA A 21 26.98 25.13 -25.85
CA ALA A 21 25.78 24.81 -25.11
C ALA A 21 25.43 23.33 -25.37
N CYS A 22 25.67 22.46 -24.40
CA CYS A 22 25.17 21.09 -24.43
C CYS A 22 23.73 21.11 -23.91
N VAL A 23 22.78 20.98 -24.85
CA VAL A 23 21.45 20.47 -24.55
C VAL A 23 21.64 18.98 -24.23
N ALA A 24 21.47 18.60 -22.97
CA ALA A 24 21.41 17.19 -22.58
C ALA A 24 20.02 16.65 -22.92
N PRO A 25 19.89 15.53 -23.64
CA PRO A 25 18.65 14.78 -23.70
C PRO A 25 18.34 14.22 -22.31
N LEU A 26 17.10 14.37 -21.86
CA LEU A 26 16.56 13.61 -20.74
C LEU A 26 16.37 12.17 -21.22
N ASP A 27 17.37 11.32 -21.00
CA ASP A 27 17.16 9.88 -21.09
C ASP A 27 16.29 9.43 -19.89
N PRO A 28 15.28 8.57 -20.10
CA PRO A 28 14.46 8.04 -19.03
C PRO A 28 15.31 7.14 -18.13
N GLU A 29 15.15 7.31 -16.81
CA GLU A 29 15.79 6.51 -15.78
C GLU A 29 15.53 5.01 -16.03
N GLU A 30 16.60 4.26 -16.33
CA GLU A 30 16.59 2.80 -16.27
C GLU A 30 16.48 2.39 -14.80
N GLU A 31 15.32 1.81 -14.44
CA GLU A 31 15.14 1.16 -13.14
C GLU A 31 16.04 -0.08 -13.06
N THR A 32 17.08 0.00 -12.23
CA THR A 32 17.93 -1.14 -11.91
C THR A 32 17.15 -2.17 -11.08
N GLU A 33 16.99 -3.38 -11.62
CA GLU A 33 16.52 -4.56 -10.88
C GLU A 33 17.48 -4.88 -9.73
N GLY A 34 16.99 -4.75 -8.50
CA GLY A 34 17.70 -5.15 -7.28
C GLY A 34 16.70 -5.65 -6.24
N SER A 35 16.82 -6.94 -5.89
CA SER A 35 16.24 -7.65 -4.73
C SER A 35 15.11 -6.92 -3.99
N ALA A 36 13.87 -7.38 -4.16
CA ALA A 36 12.64 -6.89 -3.55
C ALA A 36 12.76 -6.66 -2.01
N SER A 37 13.23 -5.47 -1.64
CA SER A 37 12.96 -4.87 -0.34
C SER A 37 11.59 -4.21 -0.47
N GLN A 38 10.57 -4.71 0.25
CA GLN A 38 9.23 -4.11 0.24
C GLN A 38 9.17 -2.78 1.02
N ALA A 39 10.31 -2.30 1.50
CA ALA A 39 10.48 -0.93 1.99
C ALA A 39 10.23 0.14 0.89
N ILE A 40 9.97 -0.26 -0.35
CA ILE A 40 9.58 0.63 -1.46
C ILE A 40 8.32 1.39 -1.05
N HIS A 41 8.52 2.65 -0.65
CA HIS A 41 7.56 3.75 -0.55
C HIS A 41 6.11 3.35 -0.87
N ALA A 42 5.43 2.68 0.06
CA ALA A 42 4.03 2.35 -0.17
C ALA A 42 3.27 3.67 -0.33
N HIS A 43 2.67 3.89 -1.50
CA HIS A 43 1.72 4.98 -1.65
C HIS A 43 0.64 4.77 -0.59
N ASN A 44 0.39 5.78 0.22
CA ASN A 44 -0.57 5.73 1.32
C ASN A 44 -1.35 7.05 1.41
N ALA A 45 -1.72 7.59 0.25
CA ALA A 45 -2.53 8.80 0.13
C ALA A 45 -4.05 8.52 0.12
N LEU A 46 -4.49 7.34 0.58
CA LEU A 46 -5.91 6.97 0.55
C LEU A 46 -6.65 7.72 1.67
N THR A 47 -7.48 8.69 1.34
CA THR A 47 -8.27 9.39 2.37
C THR A 47 -9.39 8.49 2.90
N SER A 48 -9.84 8.73 4.14
CA SER A 48 -10.98 8.00 4.70
C SER A 48 -12.24 8.13 3.84
N ASN A 49 -12.50 9.32 3.29
CA ASN A 49 -13.63 9.52 2.37
C ASN A 49 -13.51 8.67 1.10
N ALA A 50 -12.32 8.60 0.52
CA ALA A 50 -12.08 7.72 -0.63
C ALA A 50 -12.18 6.24 -0.26
N LEU A 51 -11.94 5.85 1.00
CA LEU A 51 -12.15 4.49 1.48
C LEU A 51 -13.63 4.17 1.76
N THR A 52 -14.41 5.09 2.35
CA THR A 52 -15.74 4.77 2.91
C THR A 52 -16.92 5.30 2.12
N SER A 53 -16.70 6.27 1.23
CA SER A 53 -17.77 7.08 0.64
C SER A 53 -17.52 7.30 -0.84
N ASN A 54 -17.55 6.21 -1.60
CA ASN A 54 -17.40 6.22 -3.06
C ASN A 54 -18.36 5.22 -3.74
N ALA A 55 -18.49 5.32 -5.06
CA ALA A 55 -19.39 4.47 -5.83
C ALA A 55 -19.01 2.97 -5.80
N LEU A 56 -17.72 2.63 -5.67
CA LEU A 56 -17.26 1.24 -5.54
C LEU A 56 -17.75 0.62 -4.23
N THR A 57 -17.66 1.37 -3.13
CA THR A 57 -18.15 0.92 -1.81
C THR A 57 -19.66 0.82 -1.73
N SER A 58 -20.40 1.71 -2.38
CA SER A 58 -21.88 1.70 -2.33
C SER A 58 -22.48 0.59 -3.18
N ASN A 59 -21.84 0.21 -4.29
CA ASN A 59 -22.44 -0.66 -5.31
C ASN A 59 -21.72 -2.02 -5.43
N ALA A 60 -20.42 -2.01 -5.70
CA ALA A 60 -19.71 -3.18 -6.25
C ALA A 60 -19.05 -4.05 -5.17
N LEU A 61 -18.52 -3.45 -4.11
CA LEU A 61 -17.93 -4.19 -2.98
C LEU A 61 -19.01 -4.91 -2.18
N THR A 62 -20.11 -4.21 -1.86
CA THR A 62 -21.24 -4.73 -1.08
C THR A 62 -21.99 -5.86 -1.79
N SER A 63 -21.99 -5.89 -3.12
CA SER A 63 -22.65 -6.92 -3.93
C SER A 63 -21.78 -8.16 -4.21
N ASN A 64 -20.56 -8.26 -3.67
CA ASN A 64 -19.55 -9.27 -4.01
C ASN A 64 -19.21 -9.35 -5.52
N ALA A 65 -19.58 -8.32 -6.30
CA ALA A 65 -19.36 -8.30 -7.74
C ALA A 65 -17.87 -8.28 -8.08
N LEU A 66 -17.08 -7.56 -7.27
CA LEU A 66 -15.63 -7.49 -7.44
C LEU A 66 -14.91 -8.77 -7.02
N THR A 67 -15.34 -9.40 -5.91
CA THR A 67 -14.63 -10.53 -5.30
C THR A 67 -14.96 -11.87 -5.92
N SER A 68 -16.13 -12.00 -6.56
CA SER A 68 -16.56 -13.22 -7.25
C SER A 68 -15.98 -13.35 -8.67
N ASN A 69 -15.32 -12.30 -9.16
CA ASN A 69 -14.75 -12.22 -10.50
C ASN A 69 -13.24 -12.02 -10.44
N ALA A 70 -12.56 -12.39 -11.52
CA ALA A 70 -11.15 -12.13 -11.67
C ALA A 70 -10.88 -10.62 -11.67
N LEU A 71 -9.79 -10.18 -11.04
CA LEU A 71 -9.35 -8.79 -11.04
C LEU A 71 -8.64 -8.46 -12.37
N THR A 72 -9.40 -8.54 -13.46
CA THR A 72 -8.95 -8.35 -14.85
C THR A 72 -9.84 -7.36 -15.56
N SER A 73 -9.32 -6.67 -16.58
CA SER A 73 -10.08 -5.70 -17.37
C SER A 73 -11.42 -6.25 -17.84
N ASN A 74 -11.42 -7.42 -18.47
CA ASN A 74 -12.62 -8.01 -19.06
C ASN A 74 -13.69 -8.32 -18.01
N ALA A 75 -13.29 -8.89 -16.87
CA ALA A 75 -14.23 -9.26 -15.83
C ALA A 75 -14.82 -8.02 -15.14
N LEU A 76 -14.01 -6.98 -14.91
CA LEU A 76 -14.46 -5.74 -14.28
C LEU A 76 -15.39 -4.91 -15.17
N THR A 77 -15.08 -4.78 -16.46
CA THR A 77 -15.92 -4.01 -17.40
C THR A 77 -17.19 -4.76 -17.80
N SER A 78 -17.19 -6.09 -17.74
CA SER A 78 -18.40 -6.90 -17.99
C SER A 78 -19.48 -6.71 -16.93
N ASN A 79 -19.10 -6.22 -15.73
CA ASN A 79 -20.04 -5.91 -14.66
C ASN A 79 -20.47 -4.44 -14.71
N ALA A 80 -21.72 -4.18 -15.08
CA ALA A 80 -22.24 -2.81 -15.25
C ALA A 80 -22.11 -1.94 -13.98
N LEU A 81 -22.32 -2.50 -12.78
CA LEU A 81 -22.18 -1.76 -11.53
C LEU A 81 -20.73 -1.34 -11.26
N THR A 82 -19.78 -2.21 -11.58
CA THR A 82 -18.35 -1.92 -11.41
C THR A 82 -17.90 -0.91 -12.46
N ALA A 83 -18.28 -1.09 -13.73
CA ALA A 83 -17.96 -0.15 -14.79
C ALA A 83 -18.52 1.27 -14.51
N ASP A 84 -19.77 1.36 -14.08
CA ASP A 84 -20.41 2.64 -13.71
C ASP A 84 -19.68 3.28 -12.52
N ALA A 85 -19.39 2.51 -11.46
CA ALA A 85 -18.67 2.99 -10.30
C ALA A 85 -17.29 3.58 -10.64
N LEU A 86 -16.60 3.09 -11.68
CA LEU A 86 -15.30 3.61 -12.07
C LEU A 86 -15.33 4.99 -12.72
N HIS A 87 -16.50 5.59 -12.97
CA HIS A 87 -16.60 7.02 -13.34
C HIS A 87 -16.30 7.94 -12.15
N ASP A 88 -16.48 7.46 -10.91
CA ASP A 88 -16.12 8.17 -9.69
C ASP A 88 -14.58 8.16 -9.47
N PRO A 89 -13.92 9.33 -9.40
CA PRO A 89 -12.48 9.41 -9.09
C PRO A 89 -12.08 8.76 -7.76
N ALA A 90 -12.95 8.81 -6.74
CA ALA A 90 -12.70 8.19 -5.44
C ALA A 90 -12.74 6.66 -5.55
N ALA A 91 -13.67 6.11 -6.34
CA ALA A 91 -13.74 4.68 -6.65
C ALA A 91 -12.48 4.21 -7.39
N ARG A 92 -12.00 4.97 -8.40
CA ARG A 92 -10.73 4.66 -9.08
C ARG A 92 -9.54 4.74 -8.12
N THR A 93 -9.56 5.67 -7.17
CA THR A 93 -8.52 5.76 -6.14
C THR A 93 -8.52 4.51 -5.27
N LEU A 94 -9.67 4.10 -4.73
CA LEU A 94 -9.77 2.87 -3.94
C LEU A 94 -9.35 1.63 -4.76
N LEU A 95 -9.78 1.52 -6.01
CA LEU A 95 -9.39 0.42 -6.88
C LEU A 95 -7.87 0.36 -7.07
N ARG A 96 -7.19 1.50 -7.25
CA ARG A 96 -5.71 1.53 -7.32
C ARG A 96 -5.07 0.89 -6.09
N TYR A 97 -5.57 1.15 -4.89
CA TYR A 97 -5.06 0.54 -3.67
C TYR A 97 -5.39 -0.95 -3.58
N VAL A 98 -6.60 -1.36 -3.97
CA VAL A 98 -6.99 -2.77 -4.04
C VAL A 98 -6.06 -3.55 -4.97
N VAL A 99 -5.82 -3.01 -6.18
CA VAL A 99 -4.95 -3.63 -7.19
C VAL A 99 -3.49 -3.67 -6.74
N GLY A 100 -2.97 -2.57 -6.19
CA GLY A 100 -1.60 -2.52 -5.64
C GLY A 100 -1.38 -3.53 -4.52
N CYS A 101 -2.35 -3.71 -3.64
CA CYS A 101 -2.29 -4.73 -2.59
C CYS A 101 -2.43 -6.15 -3.12
N ALA A 102 -3.32 -6.38 -4.10
CA ALA A 102 -3.66 -7.71 -4.59
C ALA A 102 -2.62 -8.29 -5.56
N LEU A 103 -2.21 -7.52 -6.56
CA LEU A 103 -1.37 -8.00 -7.66
C LEU A 103 0.11 -7.73 -7.39
N PRO A 104 1.02 -8.60 -7.85
CA PRO A 104 2.46 -8.40 -7.67
C PRO A 104 2.98 -7.25 -8.53
N ALA A 105 4.12 -6.68 -8.15
CA ALA A 105 4.82 -5.70 -8.96
C ALA A 105 5.04 -6.22 -10.40
N GLY A 106 4.87 -5.33 -11.38
CA GLY A 106 4.95 -5.66 -12.81
C GLY A 106 3.63 -6.12 -13.44
N GLU A 107 2.66 -6.61 -12.65
CA GLU A 107 1.31 -6.85 -13.15
C GLU A 107 0.52 -5.55 -13.21
N ARG A 108 -0.30 -5.39 -14.26
CA ARG A 108 -1.20 -4.25 -14.43
C ARG A 108 -2.38 -4.64 -15.30
N PHE A 109 -3.46 -3.90 -15.17
CA PHE A 109 -4.54 -3.94 -16.16
C PHE A 109 -5.06 -2.52 -16.44
N THR A 110 -5.75 -2.38 -17.56
CA THR A 110 -6.26 -1.11 -18.06
C THR A 110 -7.77 -1.16 -18.23
N VAL A 111 -8.44 -0.05 -17.94
CA VAL A 111 -9.88 0.12 -18.19
C VAL A 111 -10.06 1.35 -19.05
N ASP A 112 -10.77 1.21 -20.16
CA ASP A 112 -11.17 2.32 -21.01
C ASP A 112 -12.56 2.81 -20.58
N LEU A 113 -12.64 4.08 -20.19
CA LEU A 113 -13.88 4.76 -19.82
C LEU A 113 -14.01 6.01 -20.69
N ASP A 114 -15.06 6.07 -21.52
CA ASP A 114 -15.35 7.21 -22.40
C ASP A 114 -14.13 7.67 -23.25
N GLY A 115 -13.33 6.71 -23.73
CA GLY A 115 -12.13 6.99 -24.52
C GLY A 115 -10.89 7.39 -23.72
N THR A 116 -10.96 7.38 -22.38
CA THR A 116 -9.81 7.56 -21.49
C THR A 116 -9.38 6.23 -20.89
N THR A 117 -8.13 5.84 -21.14
CA THR A 117 -7.53 4.63 -20.55
C THR A 117 -6.97 4.90 -19.16
N PHE A 118 -7.46 4.18 -18.17
CA PHE A 118 -6.93 4.18 -16.81
C PHE A 118 -6.14 2.91 -16.53
N ALA A 119 -4.90 3.05 -16.05
CA ALA A 119 -4.04 1.92 -15.67
C ALA A 119 -3.97 1.75 -14.14
N PHE A 120 -4.10 0.51 -13.69
CA PHE A 120 -3.95 0.10 -12.29
C PHE A 120 -2.80 -0.90 -12.19
N HIS A 121 -1.87 -0.64 -11.28
CA HIS A 121 -0.61 -1.38 -11.16
C HIS A 121 -0.59 -2.18 -9.86
N GLY A 122 -0.09 -3.41 -9.92
CA GLY A 122 0.22 -4.25 -8.76
C GLY A 122 1.49 -3.76 -8.05
N GLU A 123 1.59 -4.07 -6.76
CA GLU A 123 2.73 -3.71 -5.93
C GLU A 123 3.15 -4.89 -5.03
N LEU A 124 2.26 -5.36 -4.14
CA LEU A 124 2.62 -6.33 -3.08
C LEU A 124 2.35 -7.79 -3.45
N GLY A 125 1.31 -8.08 -4.25
CA GLY A 125 0.98 -9.45 -4.61
C GLY A 125 0.36 -10.27 -3.49
N LEU A 126 -0.47 -9.68 -2.62
CA LEU A 126 -1.14 -10.41 -1.54
C LEU A 126 -2.32 -11.29 -2.01
N ALA A 127 -2.68 -11.23 -3.29
CA ALA A 127 -3.77 -11.99 -3.89
C ALA A 127 -3.51 -12.28 -5.37
N GLN A 128 -2.30 -12.78 -5.70
CA GLN A 128 -1.85 -12.95 -7.09
C GLN A 128 -2.81 -13.80 -7.95
N GLY A 129 -3.43 -14.83 -7.34
CA GLY A 129 -4.42 -15.69 -8.00
C GLY A 129 -5.69 -14.96 -8.43
N TRP A 130 -6.02 -13.82 -7.80
CA TRP A 130 -7.21 -13.03 -8.14
C TRP A 130 -7.10 -12.38 -9.51
N GLY A 131 -5.90 -11.98 -9.93
CA GLY A 131 -5.65 -11.37 -11.24
C GLY A 131 -5.55 -12.37 -12.40
N LYS A 132 -5.71 -13.68 -12.15
CA LYS A 132 -5.63 -14.72 -13.19
C LYS A 132 -7.01 -14.99 -13.79
N GLU A 133 -7.04 -15.55 -15.00
CA GLU A 133 -8.28 -15.97 -15.64
C GLU A 133 -9.05 -16.96 -14.75
N GLY A 134 -10.34 -16.72 -14.54
CA GLY A 134 -11.16 -17.51 -13.60
C GLY A 134 -10.81 -17.32 -12.12
N GLY A 135 -9.91 -16.38 -11.78
CA GLY A 135 -9.57 -16.05 -10.41
C GLY A 135 -10.73 -15.44 -9.63
N ALA A 136 -10.69 -15.58 -8.31
CA ALA A 136 -11.63 -14.97 -7.38
C ALA A 136 -10.91 -14.66 -6.07
N CYS A 137 -11.49 -13.78 -5.26
CA CYS A 137 -10.95 -13.42 -3.95
C CYS A 137 -11.83 -14.00 -2.85
N ASP A 138 -11.37 -15.12 -2.28
CA ASP A 138 -12.02 -15.77 -1.16
C ASP A 138 -11.85 -14.97 0.15
N LYS A 139 -12.36 -15.53 1.26
CA LYS A 139 -12.31 -14.87 2.56
C LYS A 139 -10.88 -14.53 2.99
N GLU A 140 -9.92 -15.41 2.78
CA GLU A 140 -8.54 -15.16 3.19
C GLU A 140 -7.92 -14.04 2.36
N CYS A 141 -8.05 -14.12 1.03
CA CYS A 141 -7.66 -13.08 0.09
C CYS A 141 -8.21 -11.71 0.49
N ARG A 142 -9.52 -11.65 0.80
CA ARG A 142 -10.19 -10.41 1.20
C ARG A 142 -9.56 -9.81 2.44
N THR A 143 -9.23 -10.62 3.45
CA THR A 143 -8.59 -10.08 4.67
C THR A 143 -7.23 -9.47 4.40
N TRP A 144 -6.39 -10.10 3.56
CA TRP A 144 -5.06 -9.60 3.23
C TRP A 144 -5.11 -8.29 2.45
N VAL A 145 -5.94 -8.25 1.41
CA VAL A 145 -6.14 -7.03 0.63
C VAL A 145 -6.73 -5.93 1.51
N SER A 146 -7.70 -6.25 2.37
CA SER A 146 -8.30 -5.29 3.30
C SER A 146 -7.29 -4.70 4.27
N GLY A 147 -6.49 -5.54 4.95
CA GLY A 147 -5.46 -5.06 5.88
C GLY A 147 -4.47 -4.12 5.20
N CYS A 148 -4.09 -4.41 3.95
CA CYS A 148 -3.18 -3.57 3.17
C CYS A 148 -3.79 -2.23 2.77
N VAL A 149 -5.04 -2.24 2.28
CA VAL A 149 -5.76 -1.01 1.91
C VAL A 149 -5.96 -0.13 3.14
N ILE A 150 -6.39 -0.70 4.26
CA ILE A 150 -6.63 0.03 5.51
C ILE A 150 -5.31 0.62 6.05
N ALA A 151 -4.21 -0.12 6.00
CA ALA A 151 -2.88 0.36 6.40
C ALA A 151 -2.41 1.58 5.61
N ARG A 152 -2.90 1.75 4.38
CA ARG A 152 -2.56 2.84 3.46
C ARG A 152 -3.48 4.05 3.55
N VAL A 153 -4.42 4.06 4.50
CA VAL A 153 -5.24 5.24 4.78
C VAL A 153 -4.35 6.38 5.32
N ASN A 154 -4.59 7.60 4.87
CA ASN A 154 -3.96 8.80 5.39
C ASN A 154 -4.94 9.97 5.39
N TYR A 155 -5.09 10.56 6.57
CA TYR A 155 -5.98 11.67 6.87
C TYR A 155 -5.73 12.90 5.98
N LEU A 156 -4.46 13.24 5.72
CA LEU A 156 -4.09 14.38 4.89
C LEU A 156 -4.03 14.05 3.40
N GLY A 157 -4.13 12.76 3.03
CA GLY A 157 -3.91 12.32 1.65
C GLY A 157 -2.47 12.52 1.17
N GLU A 158 -1.53 12.76 2.08
CA GLU A 158 -0.11 12.93 1.76
C GLU A 158 0.59 11.57 1.69
N ARG A 159 1.59 11.46 0.81
CA ARG A 159 2.40 10.24 0.72
C ARG A 159 3.49 10.30 1.78
N VAL A 160 3.56 9.28 2.62
CA VAL A 160 4.65 9.09 3.58
C VAL A 160 5.21 7.67 3.45
N SER A 161 6.51 7.53 3.68
CA SER A 161 7.16 6.23 3.58
C SER A 161 6.79 5.39 4.81
N ILE A 162 6.30 4.18 4.58
CA ILE A 162 5.89 3.25 5.62
C ILE A 162 6.46 1.87 5.33
N SER A 163 6.81 1.14 6.39
CA SER A 163 7.15 -0.29 6.33
C SER A 163 5.93 -1.10 6.69
N VAL A 164 5.50 -1.97 5.78
CA VAL A 164 4.26 -2.76 5.89
C VAL A 164 4.65 -4.21 6.13
N ARG A 165 4.29 -4.77 7.30
CA ARG A 165 4.75 -6.10 7.73
C ARG A 165 3.58 -7.01 8.13
N GLY A 166 3.73 -8.31 7.91
CA GLY A 166 2.70 -9.29 8.27
C GLY A 166 3.19 -10.73 8.13
N ASP A 167 2.32 -11.69 8.44
CA ASP A 167 2.61 -13.12 8.33
C ASP A 167 2.54 -13.65 6.88
N ARG A 168 3.31 -13.03 6.00
CA ARG A 168 3.44 -13.43 4.59
C ARG A 168 4.85 -13.17 4.07
N ALA A 169 5.26 -13.96 3.08
CA ALA A 169 6.57 -13.82 2.46
C ALA A 169 6.70 -12.45 1.76
N GLU A 170 5.60 -11.99 1.18
CA GLU A 170 5.42 -10.70 0.51
C GLU A 170 5.38 -9.50 1.46
N LEU A 171 5.57 -9.71 2.77
CA LEU A 171 5.59 -8.65 3.78
C LEU A 171 6.78 -8.79 4.76
N GLN A 172 7.81 -9.55 4.38
CA GLN A 172 8.98 -9.75 5.22
C GLN A 172 9.97 -8.59 5.09
N ALA A 173 10.15 -7.87 6.19
CA ALA A 173 11.14 -6.80 6.27
C ALA A 173 12.56 -7.33 6.54
N ASP A 174 13.52 -6.85 5.75
CA ASP A 174 14.93 -7.19 5.93
C ASP A 174 15.55 -6.51 7.18
N LYS A 175 16.84 -6.74 7.43
CA LYS A 175 17.51 -6.15 8.60
C LYS A 175 17.69 -4.63 8.49
N ALA A 176 17.86 -4.09 7.28
CA ALA A 176 18.03 -2.65 7.06
C ALA A 176 16.70 -1.93 7.25
N GLU A 177 15.63 -2.42 6.62
CA GLU A 177 14.28 -1.89 6.77
C GLU A 177 13.84 -1.89 8.23
N ARG A 178 14.10 -2.96 8.98
CA ARG A 178 13.74 -3.01 10.41
C ARG A 178 14.53 -2.05 11.30
N ARG A 179 15.74 -1.67 10.90
CA ARG A 179 16.53 -0.65 11.62
C ARG A 179 16.04 0.75 11.29
N GLU A 180 15.68 0.99 10.04
CA GLU A 180 15.20 2.27 9.56
C GLU A 180 13.78 2.55 10.08
N TYR A 181 12.85 1.60 9.87
CA TYR A 181 11.46 1.68 10.29
C TYR A 181 11.26 0.91 11.60
N HIS A 182 11.57 1.55 12.71
CA HIS A 182 11.58 0.94 14.03
C HIS A 182 10.40 1.37 14.92
N THR A 183 9.68 2.43 14.53
CA THR A 183 8.54 2.96 15.29
C THR A 183 7.26 2.26 14.87
N GLN A 184 6.72 1.36 15.69
CA GLN A 184 5.42 0.74 15.41
C GLN A 184 4.29 1.78 15.51
N GLU A 185 3.49 1.91 14.45
CA GLU A 185 2.32 2.79 14.43
C GLU A 185 1.08 2.07 14.97
N ALA A 186 0.63 1.02 14.25
CA ALA A 186 -0.56 0.23 14.56
C ALA A 186 -0.60 -1.05 13.70
N THR A 187 -1.53 -1.94 14.02
CA THR A 187 -1.87 -3.08 13.16
C THR A 187 -3.28 -2.91 12.62
N TYR A 188 -3.43 -3.02 11.31
CA TYR A 188 -4.65 -2.80 10.54
C TYR A 188 -5.19 -4.11 9.98
N TYR A 189 -6.51 -4.30 10.06
CA TYR A 189 -7.17 -5.53 9.65
C TYR A 189 -8.68 -5.30 9.43
N GLY A 190 -9.33 -6.21 8.71
CA GLY A 190 -10.76 -6.12 8.47
C GLY A 190 -11.23 -6.85 7.21
N ASP A 191 -12.40 -6.46 6.72
CA ASP A 191 -12.97 -6.93 5.46
C ASP A 191 -13.71 -5.77 4.80
N ILE A 192 -13.04 -5.07 3.88
CA ILE A 192 -13.60 -3.92 3.14
C ILE A 192 -14.62 -4.36 2.08
N PHE A 193 -14.70 -5.67 1.80
CA PHE A 193 -15.57 -6.27 0.79
C PHE A 193 -16.83 -6.89 1.41
N SER A 194 -16.98 -6.83 2.73
CA SER A 194 -18.20 -7.26 3.41
C SER A 194 -19.38 -6.33 3.08
N ALA A 195 -20.60 -6.87 3.11
CA ALA A 195 -21.82 -6.07 2.93
C ALA A 195 -21.91 -4.94 3.97
N GLU A 196 -21.43 -5.21 5.19
CA GLU A 196 -21.09 -4.21 6.20
C GLU A 196 -19.56 -4.20 6.33
N PRO A 197 -18.85 -3.24 5.69
CA PRO A 197 -17.40 -3.19 5.72
C PRO A 197 -16.85 -3.00 7.13
N HIS A 198 -15.79 -3.73 7.44
CA HIS A 198 -15.11 -3.64 8.73
C HIS A 198 -13.71 -3.04 8.54
N TYR A 199 -13.47 -1.90 9.19
CA TYR A 199 -12.17 -1.23 9.21
C TYR A 199 -11.65 -1.20 10.64
N HIS A 200 -10.68 -2.03 10.98
CA HIS A 200 -10.14 -2.09 12.34
C HIS A 200 -8.67 -1.73 12.41
N ALA A 201 -8.29 -1.17 13.55
CA ALA A 201 -6.90 -1.06 13.96
C ALA A 201 -6.74 -1.38 15.45
N CYS A 202 -5.57 -1.88 15.83
CA CYS A 202 -5.13 -1.91 17.22
C CYS A 202 -3.86 -1.07 17.39
N LEU A 203 -3.66 -0.57 18.61
CA LEU A 203 -2.54 0.30 18.96
C LEU A 203 -1.47 -0.47 19.75
N PRO A 204 -0.18 -0.16 19.59
CA PRO A 204 0.87 -0.64 20.49
C PRO A 204 0.65 -0.10 21.91
N ARG A 205 1.28 -0.71 22.93
CA ARG A 205 1.04 -0.41 24.35
C ARG A 205 1.13 1.07 24.72
N HIS A 206 2.03 1.82 24.09
CA HIS A 206 2.33 3.20 24.43
C HIS A 206 1.68 4.23 23.49
N ALA A 207 0.97 3.82 22.44
CA ALA A 207 0.30 4.73 21.52
C ALA A 207 -1.18 4.91 21.88
N TRP A 208 -1.72 6.12 21.81
CA TRP A 208 -3.14 6.38 22.09
C TRP A 208 -3.88 7.01 20.91
N ALA A 209 -3.15 7.28 19.84
CA ALA A 209 -3.66 7.83 18.59
C ALA A 209 -2.86 7.26 17.41
N ILE A 210 -3.42 7.40 16.20
CA ILE A 210 -2.76 7.12 14.92
C ILE A 210 -2.94 8.33 13.99
N PRO A 211 -2.18 9.42 14.21
CA PRO A 211 -2.47 10.71 13.57
C PRO A 211 -2.42 10.67 12.04
N ARG A 212 -1.54 9.84 11.46
CA ARG A 212 -1.50 9.63 10.00
C ARG A 212 -2.86 9.21 9.47
N VAL A 213 -3.57 8.35 10.20
CA VAL A 213 -4.78 7.68 9.70
C VAL A 213 -6.05 8.36 10.19
N CYS A 214 -6.11 8.74 11.47
CA CYS A 214 -7.27 9.35 12.09
C CYS A 214 -7.18 10.88 12.21
N GLY A 215 -6.04 11.49 11.89
CA GLY A 215 -5.82 12.92 12.11
C GLY A 215 -5.74 13.28 13.60
N PRO A 216 -6.29 14.43 14.02
CA PRO A 216 -6.11 14.94 15.39
C PRO A 216 -6.83 14.14 16.48
N SER A 217 -7.82 13.31 16.11
CA SER A 217 -8.63 12.55 17.07
C SER A 217 -9.07 11.21 16.50
N THR A 218 -9.12 10.18 17.34
CA THR A 218 -9.67 8.87 16.99
C THR A 218 -11.20 8.81 17.09
N GLU A 219 -11.86 9.83 17.63
CA GLU A 219 -13.32 9.83 17.85
C GLU A 219 -14.12 9.87 16.55
N THR A 220 -13.64 10.60 15.55
CA THR A 220 -14.25 10.71 14.22
C THR A 220 -13.54 9.86 13.18
N CYS A 221 -12.76 8.87 13.62
CA CYS A 221 -11.99 8.04 12.71
C CYS A 221 -12.89 7.05 11.98
N ALA A 222 -12.69 6.93 10.66
CA ALA A 222 -13.36 5.90 9.86
C ALA A 222 -12.93 4.46 10.25
N ILE A 223 -11.82 4.33 10.98
CA ILE A 223 -11.30 3.06 11.45
C ILE A 223 -11.63 2.88 12.93
N GLU A 224 -12.22 1.73 13.26
CA GLU A 224 -12.52 1.34 14.63
C GLU A 224 -11.24 0.89 15.36
N ILE A 225 -10.91 1.59 16.45
CA ILE A 225 -9.80 1.20 17.33
C ILE A 225 -10.26 0.09 18.28
N ALA A 226 -9.87 -1.15 17.97
CA ALA A 226 -10.26 -2.35 18.70
C ALA A 226 -9.60 -2.45 20.10
N GLY A 227 -8.49 -1.73 20.33
CA GLY A 227 -7.77 -1.72 21.59
C GLY A 227 -6.28 -1.92 21.41
N ARG A 228 -5.65 -2.64 22.34
CA ARG A 228 -4.21 -2.92 22.32
C ARG A 228 -3.91 -4.16 21.49
N CYS A 229 -2.85 -4.10 20.67
CA CYS A 229 -2.52 -5.23 19.81
C CYS A 229 -2.17 -6.50 20.58
N ASP A 230 -1.56 -6.39 21.75
CA ASP A 230 -1.27 -7.55 22.62
C ASP A 230 -2.51 -8.17 23.29
N GLU A 231 -3.67 -7.50 23.23
CA GLU A 231 -4.93 -8.01 23.75
C GLU A 231 -5.81 -8.64 22.65
N VAL A 232 -5.72 -8.14 21.41
CA VAL A 232 -6.65 -8.49 20.33
C VAL A 232 -6.01 -9.32 19.22
N CYS A 233 -4.69 -9.45 19.19
CA CYS A 233 -3.94 -10.21 18.21
C CYS A 233 -3.17 -11.37 18.84
N GLU A 234 -2.62 -12.25 18.01
CA GLU A 234 -1.67 -13.26 18.45
C GLU A 234 -0.31 -12.63 18.77
N ALA A 235 0.56 -13.40 19.44
CA ALA A 235 1.86 -12.92 19.88
C ALA A 235 2.68 -12.35 18.69
N PRO A 236 3.40 -11.23 18.88
CA PRO A 236 4.11 -10.58 17.79
C PRO A 236 5.22 -11.46 17.26
N ARG A 237 5.45 -11.35 15.95
CA ARG A 237 6.53 -12.04 15.24
C ARG A 237 7.88 -11.38 15.55
N ARG A 238 8.96 -11.99 15.06
CA ARG A 238 10.35 -11.52 15.25
C ARG A 238 10.63 -10.13 14.66
N ASP A 239 9.80 -9.68 13.73
CA ASP A 239 9.86 -8.35 13.11
C ASP A 239 8.95 -7.31 13.81
N GLY A 240 8.30 -7.70 14.91
CA GLY A 240 7.38 -6.89 15.68
C GLY A 240 5.94 -6.86 15.14
N SER A 241 5.66 -7.50 14.01
CA SER A 241 4.31 -7.51 13.44
C SER A 241 3.37 -8.40 14.24
N PHE A 242 2.11 -7.98 14.39
CA PHE A 242 1.05 -8.73 15.06
C PHE A 242 0.19 -9.48 14.03
N PRO A 243 0.15 -10.83 14.07
CA PRO A 243 -0.70 -11.61 13.17
C PRO A 243 -2.08 -11.87 13.79
N ASN A 244 -3.04 -12.29 12.94
CA ASN A 244 -4.32 -12.90 13.34
C ASN A 244 -5.14 -12.06 14.35
N CYS A 245 -5.17 -10.75 14.17
CA CYS A 245 -5.97 -9.83 14.97
C CYS A 245 -7.46 -10.10 14.84
N ARG A 246 -8.20 -9.77 15.90
CA ARG A 246 -9.63 -10.10 16.05
C ARG A 246 -10.44 -8.83 16.28
N ALA A 247 -11.65 -8.80 15.74
CA ALA A 247 -12.60 -7.75 16.07
C ALA A 247 -13.00 -7.81 17.55
N THR A 248 -13.40 -6.68 18.11
CA THR A 248 -13.97 -6.59 19.45
C THR A 248 -15.44 -6.23 19.40
N PHE A 249 -16.17 -6.52 20.47
CA PHE A 249 -17.55 -6.06 20.64
C PHE A 249 -17.80 -5.72 22.10
N ARG A 250 -18.76 -4.83 22.34
CA ARG A 250 -19.21 -4.50 23.69
C ARG A 250 -20.51 -5.21 24.02
N THR A 251 -20.61 -5.76 25.22
CA THR A 251 -21.86 -6.28 25.77
C THR A 251 -22.76 -5.14 26.26
N ARG A 252 -24.00 -5.46 26.62
CA ARG A 252 -24.92 -4.47 27.24
C ARG A 252 -24.39 -3.91 28.56
N SER A 253 -23.53 -4.63 29.27
CA SER A 253 -22.87 -4.14 30.49
C SER A 253 -21.65 -3.24 30.21
N GLY A 254 -21.30 -3.01 28.94
CA GLY A 254 -20.14 -2.21 28.53
C GLY A 254 -18.82 -2.98 28.50
N GLU A 255 -18.82 -4.28 28.85
CA GLU A 255 -17.63 -5.12 28.83
C GLU A 255 -17.18 -5.39 27.39
N ARG A 256 -15.88 -5.23 27.12
CA ARG A 256 -15.28 -5.49 25.81
C ARG A 256 -14.86 -6.96 25.71
N HIS A 257 -15.31 -7.63 24.66
CA HIS A 257 -14.99 -9.02 24.35
C HIS A 257 -14.33 -9.13 22.98
N VAL A 258 -13.39 -10.07 22.86
CA VAL A 258 -12.69 -10.37 21.60
C VAL A 258 -13.42 -11.47 20.83
N ARG A 259 -13.64 -11.28 19.53
CA ARG A 259 -14.27 -12.27 18.66
C ARG A 259 -13.35 -13.48 18.45
N ARG A 260 -13.96 -14.65 18.22
CA ARG A 260 -13.24 -15.92 17.99
C ARG A 260 -12.63 -16.07 16.60
N ALA A 261 -13.13 -15.38 15.58
CA ALA A 261 -12.58 -15.49 14.23
C ALA A 261 -11.48 -14.42 14.05
N PRO A 262 -10.25 -14.81 13.69
CA PRO A 262 -9.20 -13.85 13.35
C PRO A 262 -9.35 -13.35 11.91
N TYR A 263 -8.72 -12.20 11.66
CA TYR A 263 -8.41 -11.70 10.32
C TYR A 263 -6.95 -12.06 10.02
N HIS A 264 -6.74 -13.02 9.12
CA HIS A 264 -5.38 -13.47 8.76
C HIS A 264 -4.56 -12.33 8.14
N GLY A 265 -5.20 -11.50 7.32
CA GLY A 265 -4.64 -10.25 6.81
C GLY A 265 -4.49 -9.14 7.84
N SER A 266 -3.76 -9.42 8.91
CA SER A 266 -3.34 -8.43 9.91
C SER A 266 -1.99 -7.83 9.51
N ILE A 267 -1.98 -6.53 9.26
CA ILE A 267 -0.82 -5.83 8.72
C ILE A 267 -0.35 -4.76 9.70
N THR A 268 0.89 -4.85 10.15
CA THR A 268 1.49 -3.90 11.09
C THR A 268 2.35 -2.90 10.33
N VAL A 269 2.11 -1.62 10.59
CA VAL A 269 2.86 -0.52 9.99
C VAL A 269 3.93 -0.02 10.93
N PHE A 270 5.12 0.21 10.38
CA PHE A 270 6.24 0.85 11.04
C PHE A 270 6.64 2.13 10.31
N LEU A 271 6.95 3.16 11.08
CA LEU A 271 7.44 4.45 10.65
C LEU A 271 8.94 4.56 10.97
N ARG A 272 9.60 5.51 10.30
CA ARG A 272 11.00 5.87 10.58
C ARG A 272 11.19 6.42 11.99
#